data_AF-A0A6J1MX82-F1
#
_entry.id   AF-A0A6J1MX82-F1
#
_cell.length_a   1.000
_cell.length_b   1.000
_cell.length_c   1.000
_cell.angle_alpha   90.00
_cell.angle_beta   90.00
_cell.angle_gamma   90.00
#
_symmetry.space_group_name_H-M   'P 1'
#
loop_
_entity.id
_entity.type
_entity.pdbx_description
1 polymer ?
#
loop_
_entity_poly.entity_id
_entity_poly.type
_entity_poly.pdbx_seq_one_letter_code
_entity_poly.pdbx_strand_id
1 'polypeptide(L)'
;MLKVLRTPNALINLQSKVKFPEKFKGTIIEKWANYWKNLFIDYRQMLQDLRSDMQEDPKKALKWTAGIVTLGALAKNNPNELDFKDNMKRITNEVILVSEECRHPKSVEHLQYLQQCYNEGVIKYTTLGIVSFMYTSSLKDSCDLYKAHCSYLKPSYFSIFSRIVDVGFMGKWWNLHIKTTNYDVNE
;
A
#
# COMPACT_ATOMS: atom_id res chain seq x y z
N MET A 1 26.23 38.20 -4.73
CA MET A 1 27.14 38.16 -3.56
C MET A 1 26.40 37.56 -2.37
N LEU A 2 26.59 36.27 -2.09
CA LEU A 2 26.13 35.65 -0.84
C LEU A 2 27.36 35.05 -0.16
N LYS A 3 27.73 35.63 0.99
CA LYS A 3 28.89 35.21 1.79
C LYS A 3 28.64 33.81 2.36
N VAL A 4 29.45 32.86 1.91
CA VAL A 4 29.60 31.52 2.51
C VAL A 4 30.08 31.71 3.95
N LEU A 5 29.21 31.37 4.92
CA LEU A 5 29.54 31.33 6.34
C LEU A 5 30.53 30.18 6.58
N ARG A 6 31.78 30.54 6.89
CA ARG A 6 32.82 29.64 7.42
C ARG A 6 32.25 28.82 8.57
N THR A 7 32.24 27.51 8.42
CA THR A 7 32.07 26.55 9.51
C THR A 7 33.22 26.71 10.51
N PRO A 8 32.95 26.82 11.82
CA PRO A 8 34.02 26.95 12.81
C PRO A 8 34.67 25.58 13.06
N ASN A 9 36.00 25.54 12.96
CA ASN A 9 36.93 24.44 13.23
C ASN A 9 36.88 23.84 14.66
N ALA A 10 35.83 24.13 15.44
CA ALA A 10 35.71 23.74 16.84
C ALA A 10 35.16 22.31 17.03
N LEU A 11 34.38 21.78 16.07
CA LEU A 11 33.74 20.46 16.23
C LEU A 11 34.67 19.27 15.90
N ILE A 12 35.79 19.50 15.22
CA ILE A 12 36.78 18.45 14.91
C ILE A 12 37.63 18.14 16.17
N ASN A 13 37.74 19.09 17.10
CA ASN A 13 38.60 18.98 18.27
C ASN A 13 37.97 18.21 19.46
N LEU A 14 36.66 17.94 19.42
CA LEU A 14 35.98 17.16 20.47
C LEU A 14 36.06 15.64 20.24
N GLN A 15 36.40 15.22 19.02
CA GLN A 15 36.46 13.80 18.63
C GLN A 15 37.72 13.08 19.15
N SER A 16 38.72 13.83 19.63
CA SER A 16 40.06 13.33 19.98
C SER A 16 40.26 12.94 21.45
N LYS A 17 39.25 13.08 22.33
CA LYS A 17 39.42 12.89 23.79
C LYS A 17 38.49 11.86 24.44
N VAL A 18 38.09 10.81 23.72
CA VAL A 18 37.51 9.62 24.35
C VAL A 18 38.52 8.48 24.26
N LYS A 19 39.48 8.44 25.19
CA LYS A 19 40.37 7.30 25.38
C LYS A 19 39.67 6.28 26.28
N PHE A 20 39.25 5.15 25.73
CA PHE A 20 38.77 4.03 26.54
C PHE A 20 39.93 3.46 27.38
N PRO A 21 39.68 3.10 28.66
CA PRO A 21 40.71 2.55 29.55
C PRO A 21 41.26 1.23 28.99
N GLU A 22 42.58 1.05 29.08
CA GLU A 22 43.32 -0.01 28.39
C GLU A 22 42.92 -1.45 28.77
N LYS A 23 42.15 -1.63 29.86
CA LYS A 23 41.66 -2.92 30.35
C LYS A 23 40.55 -3.55 29.48
N PHE A 24 39.92 -2.78 28.59
CA PHE A 24 38.88 -3.28 27.67
C PHE A 24 39.36 -3.41 26.21
N LYS A 25 40.65 -3.15 25.95
CA LYS A 25 41.26 -3.28 24.62
C LYS A 25 41.17 -4.73 24.13
N GLY A 26 40.34 -4.99 23.13
CA GLY A 26 40.20 -6.29 22.45
C GLY A 26 38.95 -7.11 22.82
N THR A 27 38.10 -6.63 23.72
CA THR A 27 36.88 -7.35 24.16
C THR A 27 35.69 -7.10 23.21
N ILE A 28 34.73 -8.04 23.15
CA ILE A 28 33.47 -7.93 22.36
C ILE A 28 32.75 -6.59 22.59
N ILE A 29 32.85 -6.04 23.81
CA ILE A 29 32.25 -4.76 24.23
C ILE A 29 32.87 -3.57 23.49
N GLU A 30 34.19 -3.55 23.28
CA GLU A 30 34.86 -2.48 22.55
C GLU A 30 34.51 -2.52 21.06
N LYS A 31 34.44 -3.72 20.47
CA LYS A 31 33.97 -3.90 19.09
C LYS A 31 32.52 -3.42 18.92
N TRP A 32 31.66 -3.72 19.88
CA TRP A 32 30.27 -3.24 19.88
C TRP A 32 30.18 -1.72 20.05
N ALA A 33 30.94 -1.13 20.97
CA ALA A 33 30.99 0.33 21.15
C ALA A 33 31.53 1.05 19.90
N ASN A 34 32.58 0.50 19.28
CA ASN A 34 33.11 1.03 18.02
C ASN A 34 32.13 0.86 16.86
N TYR A 35 31.37 -0.25 16.81
CA TYR A 35 30.32 -0.45 15.81
C TYR A 35 29.24 0.63 15.91
N TRP A 36 28.69 0.87 17.11
CA TRP A 36 27.67 1.91 17.31
C TRP A 36 28.22 3.32 17.04
N LYS A 37 29.47 3.58 17.42
CA LYS A 37 30.13 4.86 17.13
C LYS A 37 30.26 5.07 15.62
N ASN A 38 30.73 4.07 14.88
CA ASN A 38 30.86 4.15 13.43
C ASN A 38 29.49 4.28 12.76
N LEU A 39 28.51 3.49 13.19
CA LEU A 39 27.14 3.57 12.69
C LEU A 39 26.56 4.99 12.86
N PHE A 40 26.77 5.63 14.02
CA PHE A 40 26.33 7.00 14.24
C PHE A 40 27.04 8.02 13.33
N ILE A 41 28.35 7.84 13.11
CA ILE A 41 29.12 8.69 12.20
C ILE A 41 28.61 8.51 10.76
N ASP A 42 28.34 7.28 10.34
CA ASP A 42 27.85 6.96 8.99
C ASP A 42 26.48 7.58 8.73
N TYR A 43 25.52 7.45 9.67
CA TYR A 43 24.21 8.11 9.53
C TYR A 43 24.32 9.63 9.54
N ARG A 44 25.19 10.21 10.38
CA ARG A 44 25.42 11.66 10.39
C ARG A 44 25.99 12.14 9.07
N GLN A 45 26.96 11.42 8.51
CA GLN A 45 27.56 11.74 7.22
C GLN A 45 26.52 11.62 6.11
N MET A 46 25.74 10.53 6.08
CA MET A 46 24.66 10.32 5.14
C MET A 46 23.62 11.46 5.16
N LEU A 47 23.28 12.00 6.34
CA LEU A 47 22.38 13.15 6.45
C LEU A 47 23.02 14.46 5.95
N GLN A 48 24.32 14.65 6.14
CA GLN A 48 25.06 15.81 5.61
C GLN A 48 25.15 15.76 4.08
N ASP A 49 25.41 14.58 3.53
CA ASP A 49 25.47 14.33 2.09
C ASP A 49 24.07 14.53 1.48
N LEU A 50 23.01 13.96 2.09
CA LEU A 50 21.62 14.18 1.66
C LEU A 50 21.26 15.67 1.60
N ARG A 51 21.65 16.44 2.62
CA ARG A 51 21.40 17.89 2.63
C ARG A 51 22.11 18.58 1.47
N SER A 52 23.33 18.18 1.18
CA SER A 52 24.14 18.77 0.11
C SER A 52 23.53 18.42 -1.25
N ASP A 53 23.16 17.15 -1.47
CA ASP A 53 22.45 16.67 -2.67
C ASP A 53 21.13 17.43 -2.90
N MET A 54 20.38 17.72 -1.84
CA MET A 54 19.15 18.50 -1.93
C MET A 54 19.39 19.96 -2.34
N GLN A 55 20.54 20.54 -1.97
CA GLN A 55 20.91 21.90 -2.33
C GLN A 55 21.45 21.99 -3.75
N GLU A 56 22.20 20.98 -4.18
CA GLU A 56 22.75 20.88 -5.53
C GLU A 56 21.65 20.66 -6.58
N ASP A 57 20.75 19.69 -6.35
CA ASP A 57 19.67 19.32 -7.29
C ASP A 57 18.28 19.28 -6.62
N PRO A 58 17.69 20.44 -6.29
CA PRO A 58 16.40 20.50 -5.59
C PRO A 58 15.25 19.87 -6.39
N LYS A 59 15.32 19.86 -7.73
CA LYS A 59 14.32 19.22 -8.59
C LYS A 59 14.30 17.70 -8.44
N LYS A 60 15.48 17.08 -8.29
CA LYS A 60 15.59 15.62 -8.10
C LYS A 60 15.07 15.24 -6.71
N ALA A 61 15.48 15.98 -5.69
CA ALA A 61 15.00 15.80 -4.32
C ALA A 61 13.47 15.93 -4.22
N LEU A 62 12.89 16.93 -4.88
CA LEU A 62 11.44 17.12 -4.90
C LEU A 62 10.71 15.93 -5.54
N LYS A 63 11.18 15.42 -6.69
CA LYS A 63 10.57 14.26 -7.37
C LYS A 63 10.57 13.02 -6.46
N TRP A 64 11.69 12.71 -5.82
CA TRP A 64 11.79 11.57 -4.91
C TRP A 64 10.93 11.72 -3.67
N THR A 65 10.98 12.89 -3.03
CA THR A 65 10.18 13.17 -1.83
C THR A 65 8.70 13.11 -2.13
N ALA A 66 8.25 13.76 -3.21
CA ALA A 66 6.87 13.70 -3.67
C ALA A 66 6.43 12.26 -3.98
N GLY A 67 7.29 11.47 -4.63
CA GLY A 67 7.02 10.05 -4.90
C GLY A 67 6.81 9.24 -3.62
N ILE A 68 7.72 9.34 -2.65
CA ILE A 68 7.62 8.61 -1.37
C ILE A 68 6.37 9.03 -0.60
N VAL A 69 6.12 10.35 -0.49
CA VAL A 69 4.94 10.87 0.21
C VAL A 69 3.65 10.40 -0.45
N THR A 70 3.58 10.44 -1.79
CA THR A 70 2.41 10.00 -2.55
C THR A 70 2.17 8.50 -2.36
N LEU A 71 3.22 7.68 -2.48
CA LEU A 71 3.12 6.23 -2.26
C LEU A 71 2.67 5.90 -0.83
N GLY A 72 3.21 6.61 0.18
CA GLY A 72 2.80 6.45 1.57
C GLY A 72 1.33 6.86 1.80
N ALA A 73 0.90 7.97 1.20
CA ALA A 73 -0.49 8.42 1.26
C ALA A 73 -1.45 7.42 0.59
N LEU A 74 -1.08 6.88 -0.57
CA LEU A 74 -1.89 5.88 -1.28
C LEU A 74 -1.95 4.55 -0.52
N ALA A 75 -0.83 4.10 0.06
CA ALA A 75 -0.80 2.89 0.88
C ALA A 75 -1.68 3.02 2.13
N LYS A 76 -1.70 4.22 2.75
CA LYS A 76 -2.58 4.51 3.89
C LYS A 76 -4.07 4.55 3.50
N ASN A 77 -4.38 5.04 2.31
CA ASN A 77 -5.75 5.11 1.78
C ASN A 77 -6.15 3.84 1.01
N ASN A 78 -5.43 2.73 1.10
CA ASN A 78 -5.78 1.53 0.35
C ASN A 78 -7.03 0.86 0.99
N PRO A 79 -8.13 0.64 0.24
CA PRO A 79 -9.35 0.10 0.81
C PRO A 79 -9.21 -1.40 1.15
N ASN A 80 -9.89 -1.80 2.22
CA ASN A 80 -9.92 -3.19 2.69
C ASN A 80 -11.20 -3.93 2.24
N GLU A 81 -11.25 -5.24 2.45
CA GLU A 81 -12.44 -6.07 2.18
C GLU A 81 -13.67 -5.59 2.97
N LEU A 82 -13.47 -5.19 4.23
CA LEU A 82 -14.56 -4.67 5.06
C LEU A 82 -15.17 -3.39 4.46
N ASP A 83 -14.33 -2.49 3.94
CA ASP A 83 -14.77 -1.25 3.29
C ASP A 83 -15.55 -1.55 2.02
N PHE A 84 -15.16 -2.59 1.26
CA PHE A 84 -15.94 -3.06 0.11
C PHE A 84 -17.34 -3.46 0.55
N LYS A 85 -17.42 -4.35 1.55
CA LYS A 85 -18.68 -4.94 2.01
C LYS A 85 -19.61 -3.87 2.59
N ASP A 86 -19.06 -2.92 3.33
CA ASP A 86 -19.81 -1.77 3.84
C ASP A 86 -20.36 -0.91 2.70
N ASN A 87 -19.49 -0.54 1.74
CA ASN A 87 -19.90 0.27 0.60
C ASN A 87 -20.97 -0.43 -0.26
N MET A 88 -20.81 -1.73 -0.54
CA MET A 88 -21.79 -2.53 -1.27
C MET A 88 -23.15 -2.52 -0.56
N LYS A 89 -23.18 -2.78 0.75
CA LYS A 89 -24.43 -2.76 1.53
C LYS A 89 -25.08 -1.38 1.56
N ARG A 90 -24.28 -0.32 1.71
CA ARG A 90 -24.77 1.07 1.67
C ARG A 90 -25.44 1.35 0.33
N ILE A 91 -24.78 1.04 -0.77
CA ILE A 91 -25.33 1.24 -2.12
C ILE A 91 -26.60 0.40 -2.32
N THR A 92 -26.61 -0.88 -1.90
CA THR A 92 -27.81 -1.72 -1.97
C THR A 92 -29.00 -1.11 -1.20
N ASN A 93 -28.73 -0.53 -0.02
CA ASN A 93 -29.74 0.17 0.77
C ASN A 93 -30.22 1.48 0.12
N GLU A 94 -29.40 2.14 -0.69
CA GLU A 94 -29.84 3.31 -1.46
C GLU A 94 -30.68 2.88 -2.67
N VAL A 95 -30.23 1.86 -3.40
CA VAL A 95 -30.91 1.33 -4.59
C VAL A 95 -32.29 0.76 -4.25
N ILE A 96 -32.49 0.16 -3.08
CA ILE A 96 -33.80 -0.37 -2.67
C ILE A 96 -34.83 0.73 -2.37
N LEU A 97 -34.39 1.96 -2.09
CA LEU A 97 -35.28 3.10 -1.87
C LEU A 97 -35.82 3.69 -3.18
N VAL A 98 -35.15 3.40 -4.31
CA VAL A 98 -35.57 3.83 -5.63
C VAL A 98 -36.66 2.89 -6.17
N SER A 99 -37.71 3.46 -6.76
CA SER A 99 -38.77 2.70 -7.43
C SER A 99 -38.20 1.79 -8.51
N GLU A 100 -38.78 0.61 -8.68
CA GLU A 100 -38.26 -0.41 -9.59
C GLU A 100 -38.15 0.07 -11.04
N GLU A 101 -39.04 0.97 -11.46
CA GLU A 101 -39.12 1.55 -12.80
C GLU A 101 -38.00 2.56 -13.10
N CYS A 102 -37.39 3.13 -12.05
CA CYS A 102 -36.32 4.13 -12.17
C CYS A 102 -34.92 3.54 -11.93
N ARG A 103 -34.81 2.25 -11.61
CA ARG A 103 -33.52 1.61 -11.35
C ARG A 103 -32.84 1.17 -12.63
N HIS A 104 -31.56 1.46 -12.74
CA HIS A 104 -30.75 0.96 -13.86
C HIS A 104 -30.53 -0.57 -13.73
N PRO A 105 -30.98 -1.39 -14.72
CA PRO A 105 -31.02 -2.85 -14.57
C PRO A 105 -29.64 -3.48 -14.44
N LYS A 106 -28.62 -2.97 -15.16
CA LYS A 106 -27.25 -3.52 -15.08
C LYS A 106 -26.61 -3.27 -13.71
N SER A 107 -26.97 -2.17 -13.06
CA SER A 107 -26.46 -1.83 -11.72
C SER A 107 -27.05 -2.77 -10.68
N VAL A 108 -28.35 -3.05 -10.78
CA VAL A 108 -29.04 -4.02 -9.93
C VAL A 108 -28.50 -5.44 -10.14
N GLU A 109 -28.36 -5.88 -11.40
CA GLU A 109 -27.79 -7.19 -11.74
C GLU A 109 -26.37 -7.33 -11.19
N HIS A 110 -25.55 -6.29 -11.30
CA HIS A 110 -24.20 -6.33 -10.75
C HIS A 110 -24.18 -6.46 -9.22
N LEU A 111 -25.03 -5.72 -8.51
CA LEU A 111 -25.14 -5.83 -7.05
C LEU A 111 -25.64 -7.21 -6.62
N GLN A 112 -26.63 -7.76 -7.33
CA GLN A 112 -27.14 -9.12 -7.09
C GLN A 112 -26.06 -10.17 -7.31
N TYR A 113 -25.30 -10.07 -8.40
CA TYR A 113 -24.17 -10.95 -8.69
C TYR A 113 -23.12 -10.89 -7.58
N LEU A 114 -22.72 -9.69 -7.14
CA LEU A 114 -21.77 -9.53 -6.04
C LEU A 114 -22.27 -10.17 -4.75
N GLN A 115 -23.55 -9.96 -4.40
CA GLN A 115 -24.16 -10.53 -3.22
C GLN A 115 -24.23 -12.06 -3.28
N GLN A 116 -24.55 -12.62 -4.45
CA GLN A 116 -24.49 -14.06 -4.68
C GLN A 116 -23.07 -14.60 -4.47
N CYS A 117 -22.05 -13.96 -5.06
CA CYS A 117 -20.67 -14.38 -4.90
C CYS A 117 -20.18 -14.31 -3.44
N TYR A 118 -20.66 -13.34 -2.64
CA TYR A 118 -20.39 -13.30 -1.21
C TYR A 118 -21.08 -14.43 -0.44
N ASN A 119 -22.35 -14.72 -0.77
CA ASN A 119 -23.10 -15.80 -0.14
C ASN A 119 -22.47 -17.18 -0.42
N GLU A 120 -21.97 -17.37 -1.65
CA GLU A 120 -21.23 -18.57 -2.05
C GLU A 120 -19.82 -18.64 -1.44
N GLY A 121 -19.28 -17.52 -0.95
CA GLY A 121 -17.94 -17.45 -0.35
C GLY A 121 -16.81 -17.61 -1.38
N VAL A 122 -17.07 -17.22 -2.63
CA VAL A 122 -16.12 -17.35 -3.75
C VAL A 122 -15.26 -16.11 -3.96
N ILE A 123 -15.60 -14.98 -3.35
CA ILE A 123 -14.79 -13.75 -3.43
C ILE A 123 -13.54 -13.88 -2.56
N LYS A 124 -12.42 -13.42 -3.12
CA LYS A 124 -11.13 -13.34 -2.45
C LYS A 124 -10.56 -11.93 -2.55
N TYR A 125 -9.93 -11.52 -1.46
CA TYR A 125 -9.27 -10.23 -1.33
C TYR A 125 -7.74 -10.41 -1.28
N THR A 126 -7.04 -9.64 -2.09
CA THR A 126 -5.57 -9.57 -2.08
C THR A 126 -5.14 -8.11 -2.13
N THR A 127 -4.17 -7.74 -1.30
CA THR A 127 -3.58 -6.39 -1.29
C THR A 127 -2.13 -6.40 -1.75
N LEU A 128 -1.76 -5.44 -2.60
CA LEU A 128 -0.39 -5.13 -2.99
C LEU A 128 0.13 -3.86 -2.30
N GLY A 129 -0.45 -3.51 -1.14
CA GLY A 129 -0.10 -2.33 -0.35
C GLY A 129 -0.76 -1.04 -0.84
N ILE A 130 -0.57 -0.69 -2.11
CA ILE A 130 -1.11 0.55 -2.73
C ILE A 130 -2.44 0.29 -3.46
N VAL A 131 -2.56 -0.92 -4.02
CA VAL A 131 -3.72 -1.36 -4.80
C VAL A 131 -4.25 -2.62 -4.14
N SER A 132 -5.57 -2.71 -4.04
CA SER A 132 -6.29 -3.88 -3.58
C SER A 132 -7.04 -4.51 -4.74
N PHE A 133 -7.13 -5.83 -4.76
CA PHE A 133 -7.84 -6.59 -5.78
C PHE A 133 -8.88 -7.48 -5.13
N MET A 134 -10.04 -7.54 -5.78
CA MET A 134 -11.05 -8.56 -5.54
C MET A 134 -11.19 -9.44 -6.76
N TYR A 135 -11.18 -10.75 -6.54
CA TYR A 135 -11.35 -11.73 -7.61
C TYR A 135 -12.24 -12.89 -7.16
N THR A 136 -12.88 -13.54 -8.12
CA THR A 136 -13.69 -14.74 -7.85
C THR A 136 -12.86 -16.02 -8.02
N SER A 137 -12.88 -16.87 -7.01
CA SER A 137 -12.51 -18.28 -7.11
C SER A 137 -13.68 -19.10 -7.69
N SER A 138 -13.41 -20.27 -8.26
CA SER A 138 -14.47 -21.18 -8.73
C SER A 138 -15.11 -22.00 -7.61
N LEU A 139 -14.45 -22.09 -6.46
CA LEU A 139 -14.83 -22.93 -5.33
C LEU A 139 -14.59 -22.15 -4.04
N LYS A 140 -15.45 -22.38 -3.06
CA LYS A 140 -15.26 -21.92 -1.68
C LYS A 140 -14.09 -22.68 -1.04
N ASP A 141 -13.28 -22.00 -0.23
CA ASP A 141 -12.12 -22.61 0.43
C ASP A 141 -12.47 -23.77 1.36
N SER A 142 -13.69 -23.76 1.93
CA SER A 142 -14.18 -24.84 2.80
C SER A 142 -14.73 -26.04 2.03
N CYS A 143 -14.68 -26.03 0.69
CA CYS A 143 -15.27 -27.07 -0.14
C CYS A 143 -14.22 -28.13 -0.47
N ASP A 144 -14.37 -29.31 0.12
CA ASP A 144 -13.45 -30.44 -0.04
C ASP A 144 -13.84 -31.32 -1.24
N LEU A 145 -13.89 -30.72 -2.43
CA LEU A 145 -14.15 -31.44 -3.68
C LEU A 145 -12.83 -31.79 -4.38
N TYR A 146 -12.82 -32.91 -5.11
CA TYR A 146 -11.68 -33.30 -5.95
C TYR A 146 -11.19 -32.17 -6.87
N LYS A 147 -12.13 -31.37 -7.39
CA LYS A 147 -11.85 -30.20 -8.24
C LYS A 147 -11.00 -29.12 -7.53
N ALA A 148 -11.10 -29.01 -6.21
CA ALA A 148 -10.29 -28.07 -5.42
C ALA A 148 -8.84 -28.55 -5.24
N HIS A 149 -8.63 -29.86 -5.10
CA HIS A 149 -7.32 -30.46 -4.87
C HIS A 149 -6.51 -30.70 -6.13
N CYS A 150 -7.18 -31.01 -7.24
CA CYS A 150 -6.51 -31.32 -8.50
C CYS A 150 -5.73 -30.10 -9.05
N SER A 151 -4.40 -30.23 -9.15
CA SER A 151 -3.51 -29.17 -9.66
C SER A 151 -3.78 -28.79 -11.11
N TYR A 152 -4.23 -29.74 -11.94
CA TYR A 152 -4.54 -29.52 -13.35
C TYR A 152 -5.85 -28.75 -13.59
N LEU A 153 -6.74 -28.68 -12.60
CA LEU A 153 -8.00 -27.94 -12.66
C LEU A 153 -7.85 -26.50 -12.14
N LYS A 154 -6.66 -26.13 -11.64
CA LYS A 154 -6.39 -24.77 -11.18
C LYS A 154 -6.35 -23.80 -12.36
N PRO A 155 -6.87 -22.58 -12.18
CA PRO A 155 -6.84 -21.58 -13.24
C PRO A 155 -5.39 -21.25 -13.64
N SER A 156 -5.19 -21.03 -14.94
CA SER A 156 -3.92 -20.49 -15.46
C SER A 156 -3.68 -19.08 -14.90
N TYR A 157 -2.42 -18.70 -14.70
CA TYR A 157 -2.05 -17.37 -14.21
C TYR A 157 -2.65 -16.24 -15.05
N PHE A 158 -2.75 -16.41 -16.38
CA PHE A 158 -3.36 -15.42 -17.27
C PHE A 158 -4.88 -15.34 -17.15
N SER A 159 -5.54 -16.42 -16.73
CA SER A 159 -7.00 -16.44 -16.53
C SER A 159 -7.46 -15.75 -15.24
N ILE A 160 -6.51 -15.31 -14.40
CA ILE A 160 -6.83 -14.55 -13.18
C ILE A 160 -7.33 -13.15 -13.55
N PHE A 161 -6.79 -12.54 -14.61
CA PHE A 161 -7.19 -11.19 -15.03
C PHE A 161 -8.65 -11.10 -15.47
N SER A 162 -9.21 -12.15 -16.06
CA SER A 162 -10.63 -12.19 -16.44
C SER A 162 -11.57 -12.45 -15.26
N ARG A 163 -11.04 -12.82 -14.09
CA ARG A 163 -11.80 -13.11 -12.87
C ARG A 163 -11.73 -11.98 -11.84
N ILE A 164 -11.12 -10.85 -12.21
CA ILE A 164 -11.08 -9.66 -11.37
C ILE A 164 -12.48 -9.07 -11.32
N VAL A 165 -13.00 -8.96 -10.10
CA VAL A 165 -14.31 -8.39 -9.80
C VAL A 165 -14.18 -6.89 -9.62
N ASP A 166 -13.19 -6.43 -8.84
CA ASP A 166 -12.99 -5.02 -8.56
C ASP A 166 -11.53 -4.71 -8.23
N VAL A 167 -11.15 -3.45 -8.46
CA VAL A 167 -9.85 -2.87 -8.16
C VAL A 167 -10.06 -1.72 -7.17
N GLY A 168 -9.48 -1.88 -5.99
CA GLY A 168 -9.41 -0.90 -4.94
C GLY A 168 -8.20 0.01 -5.15
N PHE A 169 -8.44 1.31 -5.30
CA PHE A 169 -7.38 2.30 -5.41
C PHE A 169 -7.86 3.65 -4.86
N MET A 170 -6.98 4.35 -4.13
CA MET A 170 -7.27 5.69 -3.58
C MET A 170 -8.54 5.75 -2.70
N GLY A 171 -8.74 4.74 -1.85
CA GLY A 171 -9.84 4.68 -0.88
C GLY A 171 -11.20 4.32 -1.46
N LYS A 172 -11.27 3.97 -2.75
CA LYS A 172 -12.51 3.55 -3.41
C LYS A 172 -12.32 2.26 -4.19
N TRP A 173 -13.42 1.54 -4.34
CA TRP A 173 -13.57 0.39 -5.21
C TRP A 173 -14.17 0.85 -6.53
N TRP A 174 -13.36 0.84 -7.59
CA TRP A 174 -13.65 1.58 -8.81
C TRP A 174 -14.74 0.93 -9.68
N ASN A 175 -14.73 -0.40 -9.83
CA ASN A 175 -15.72 -1.08 -10.65
C ASN A 175 -17.12 -0.97 -10.03
N LEU A 176 -17.22 -1.18 -8.71
CA LEU A 176 -18.44 -0.95 -7.95
C LEU A 176 -18.91 0.49 -8.13
N HIS A 177 -18.04 1.47 -7.87
CA HIS A 177 -18.39 2.89 -7.99
C HIS A 177 -18.89 3.25 -9.38
N ILE A 178 -18.18 2.88 -10.44
CA ILE A 178 -18.56 3.21 -11.82
C ILE A 178 -19.92 2.60 -12.18
N LYS A 179 -20.15 1.34 -11.83
CA LYS A 179 -21.40 0.63 -12.16
C LYS A 179 -22.58 1.07 -11.32
N THR A 180 -22.36 1.72 -10.18
CA THR A 180 -23.41 2.18 -9.28
C THR A 180 -23.50 3.70 -9.18
N THR A 181 -22.77 4.49 -9.97
CA THR A 181 -22.86 5.96 -9.88
C THR A 181 -24.22 6.48 -10.35
N ASN A 182 -24.78 5.87 -11.41
CA ASN A 182 -26.07 6.26 -12.01
C ASN A 182 -27.11 5.15 -11.82
N TYR A 183 -27.33 4.70 -10.59
CA TYR A 183 -28.29 3.62 -10.33
C TYR A 183 -29.76 4.06 -10.49
N ASP A 184 -30.02 5.37 -10.47
CA ASP A 184 -31.33 6.03 -10.49
C ASP A 184 -31.70 6.60 -11.86
N VAL A 185 -30.84 6.42 -12.87
CA VAL A 185 -31.09 6.82 -14.25
C VAL A 185 -31.37 5.57 -15.08
N ASN A 186 -32.59 5.48 -15.60
CA ASN A 186 -32.97 4.44 -16.55
C ASN A 186 -32.65 4.94 -17.98
N GLU A 187 -32.02 4.10 -18.81
CA GLU A 187 -31.76 4.37 -20.25
C GLU A 187 -32.85 3.74 -21.12
#